data_AF-A0A1X6ZEG6-F1
#
_entry.id   AF-A0A1X6ZEG6-F1
#
_cell.length_a   1.000
_cell.length_b   1.000
_cell.length_c   1.000
_cell.angle_alpha   90.00
_cell.angle_beta   90.00
_cell.angle_gamma   90.00
#
_symmetry.space_group_name_H-M   'P 1'
#
loop_
_entity.id
_entity.type
_entity.pdbx_description
1 polymer ?
#
loop_
_entity_poly.entity_id
_entity_poly.type
_entity_poly.pdbx_seq_one_letter_code
_entity_poly.pdbx_strand_id
1 'polypeptide(L)'
;MESERNIVYLHGHIHEDPIEVISSPAPGSSGFAKATIVSISAPKIEDGFNEVTVFLTDANEIYLVRVAKFRPNSSNAVGNYSDQEVTYIPMGMNPAELLSSATRKLWQIVREMKRVNWHELNERPEISGMPEADIEESLMRLFCARMVRIDQLGRSKTKWSIEAMADVN
;
A
#
# COMPACT_ATOMS: atom_id res chain seq x y z
N MET A 1 6.48 10.79 -25.57
CA MET A 1 7.33 11.02 -24.39
C MET A 1 6.83 10.02 -23.35
N GLU A 2 7.48 8.86 -23.26
CA GLU A 2 7.12 7.89 -22.21
C GLU A 2 7.64 8.46 -20.89
N SER A 3 6.72 8.80 -20.00
CA SER A 3 7.07 9.15 -18.64
C SER A 3 7.45 7.85 -17.93
N GLU A 4 8.69 7.73 -17.46
CA GLU A 4 9.11 6.65 -16.55
C GLU A 4 8.62 6.89 -15.10
N ARG A 5 7.68 7.83 -14.90
CA ARG A 5 7.11 8.15 -13.59
C ARG A 5 5.76 7.52 -13.39
N ASN A 6 5.49 7.18 -12.14
CA ASN A 6 4.19 6.78 -11.66
C ASN A 6 3.24 7.98 -11.63
N ILE A 7 2.02 7.80 -12.15
CA ILE A 7 1.02 8.86 -12.27
C ILE A 7 -0.26 8.42 -11.57
N VAL A 8 -0.80 9.30 -10.72
CA VAL A 8 -2.14 9.14 -10.14
C VAL A 8 -3.04 10.19 -10.76
N TYR A 9 -4.03 9.76 -11.53
CA TYR A 9 -5.00 10.62 -12.19
C TYR A 9 -6.34 10.52 -11.46
N LEU A 10 -6.80 11.65 -10.91
CA LEU A 10 -8.09 11.75 -10.24
C LEU A 10 -9.08 12.44 -11.17
N HIS A 11 -10.26 11.84 -11.38
CA HIS A 11 -11.28 12.42 -12.24
C HIS A 11 -12.69 12.26 -11.68
N GLY A 12 -13.63 13.02 -12.24
CA GLY A 12 -15.03 12.99 -11.82
C GLY A 12 -15.73 11.66 -12.11
N HIS A 13 -16.97 11.54 -11.63
CA HIS A 13 -17.81 10.37 -11.84
C HIS A 13 -18.19 10.20 -13.32
N ILE A 14 -17.37 9.47 -14.07
CA ILE A 14 -17.53 9.28 -15.53
C ILE A 14 -17.40 7.80 -15.93
N HIS A 15 -16.89 6.93 -15.05
CA HIS A 15 -16.59 5.53 -15.38
C HIS A 15 -17.25 4.55 -14.40
N GLU A 16 -17.57 3.36 -14.92
CA GLU A 16 -18.12 2.24 -14.16
C GLU A 16 -17.05 1.56 -13.29
N ASP A 17 -15.80 1.51 -13.77
CA ASP A 17 -14.65 1.05 -13.00
C ASP A 17 -14.12 2.19 -12.11
N PRO A 18 -14.17 2.07 -10.77
CA PRO A 18 -13.81 3.17 -9.88
C PRO A 18 -12.29 3.40 -9.79
N ILE A 19 -11.50 2.37 -10.11
CA ILE A 19 -10.04 2.40 -10.09
C ILE A 19 -9.54 1.57 -11.27
N GLU A 20 -8.74 2.17 -12.15
CA GLU A 20 -8.07 1.50 -13.26
C GLU A 20 -6.56 1.60 -13.10
N VAL A 21 -5.85 0.48 -13.29
CA VAL A 21 -4.39 0.42 -13.17
C VAL A 21 -3.80 0.01 -14.52
N ILE A 22 -3.04 0.92 -15.13
CA ILE A 22 -2.36 0.72 -16.40
C ILE A 22 -0.87 0.69 -16.11
N SER A 23 -0.26 -0.49 -16.21
CA SER A 23 1.19 -0.66 -16.04
C SER A 23 1.87 -0.90 -17.37
N SER A 24 3.10 -0.41 -17.54
CA SER A 24 3.90 -0.70 -18.73
C SER A 24 4.06 -2.23 -18.91
N PRO A 25 3.76 -2.78 -20.10
CA PRO A 25 3.79 -4.22 -20.34
C PRO A 25 5.21 -4.80 -20.39
N ALA A 26 6.23 -3.95 -20.57
CA ALA A 26 7.61 -4.37 -20.49
C ALA A 26 8.06 -4.35 -19.02
N PRO A 27 8.37 -5.51 -18.41
CA PRO A 27 9.16 -5.49 -17.18
C PRO A 27 10.45 -4.74 -17.49
N GLY A 28 10.79 -3.75 -16.64
CA GLY A 28 12.11 -3.16 -16.65
C GLY A 28 13.18 -4.23 -16.43
N SER A 29 14.45 -3.85 -16.49
CA SER A 29 15.58 -4.76 -16.22
C SER A 29 15.53 -5.44 -14.85
N SER A 30 14.69 -4.96 -13.94
CA SER A 30 14.44 -5.49 -12.59
C SER A 30 13.21 -6.41 -12.47
N GLY A 31 12.44 -6.65 -13.54
CA GLY A 31 11.19 -7.43 -13.46
C GLY A 31 9.96 -6.64 -12.98
N PHE A 32 10.12 -5.34 -12.69
CA PHE A 32 9.04 -4.44 -12.26
C PHE A 32 8.62 -3.51 -13.41
N ALA A 33 7.33 -3.12 -13.44
CA ALA A 33 6.85 -2.15 -14.43
C ALA A 33 7.62 -0.84 -14.29
N LYS A 34 8.09 -0.28 -15.41
CA LYS A 34 8.83 1.00 -15.40
C LYS A 34 7.98 2.21 -14.99
N ALA A 35 6.68 2.13 -15.25
CA ALA A 35 5.72 3.16 -14.89
C ALA A 35 4.34 2.54 -14.74
N THR A 36 3.59 3.05 -13.77
CA THR A 36 2.19 2.71 -13.50
C THR A 36 1.35 3.98 -13.48
N ILE A 37 0.27 3.97 -14.25
CA ILE A 37 -0.77 4.99 -14.22
C ILE A 37 -1.96 4.39 -13.46
N VAL A 38 -2.40 5.06 -12.41
CA VAL A 38 -3.63 4.72 -11.68
C VAL A 38 -4.63 5.82 -11.91
N SER A 39 -5.75 5.47 -12.56
CA SER A 39 -6.91 6.34 -12.70
C SER A 39 -7.90 6.04 -11.59
N ILE A 40 -8.34 7.05 -10.83
CA ILE A 40 -9.33 6.89 -9.75
C ILE A 40 -10.50 7.83 -10.03
N SER A 41 -11.68 7.24 -10.16
CA SER A 41 -12.91 8.00 -10.34
C SER A 41 -13.52 8.40 -9.01
N ALA A 42 -14.10 9.60 -8.97
CA ALA A 42 -14.93 10.01 -7.86
C ALA A 42 -16.27 9.25 -7.89
N PRO A 43 -16.82 8.85 -6.73
CA PRO A 43 -18.20 8.40 -6.66
C PRO A 43 -19.15 9.59 -6.94
N LYS A 44 -20.44 9.30 -7.14
CA LYS A 44 -21.44 10.37 -7.04
C LYS A 44 -21.41 10.96 -5.64
N ILE A 45 -21.72 12.25 -5.52
CA ILE A 45 -21.71 12.93 -4.22
C ILE A 45 -22.67 12.31 -3.21
N GLU A 46 -23.81 11.79 -3.68
CA GLU A 46 -24.81 11.07 -2.87
C GLU A 46 -24.28 9.74 -2.34
N ASP A 47 -23.32 9.13 -3.05
CA ASP A 47 -22.66 7.90 -2.65
C ASP A 47 -21.47 8.16 -1.73
N GLY A 48 -21.11 9.42 -1.45
CA GLY A 48 -20.02 9.82 -0.56
C GLY A 48 -18.76 10.28 -1.30
N PHE A 49 -17.58 9.95 -0.76
CA PHE A 49 -16.29 10.40 -1.31
C PHE A 49 -15.18 9.38 -1.10
N ASN A 50 -14.05 9.57 -1.79
CA ASN A 50 -12.84 8.77 -1.59
C ASN A 50 -11.78 9.66 -0.94
N GLU A 51 -11.12 9.15 0.10
CA GLU A 51 -9.84 9.70 0.56
C GLU A 51 -8.72 8.97 -0.18
N VAL A 52 -7.86 9.74 -0.86
CA VAL A 52 -6.69 9.20 -1.57
C VAL A 52 -5.43 9.64 -0.84
N THR A 53 -4.67 8.68 -0.32
CA THR A 53 -3.37 8.90 0.30
C THR A 53 -2.28 8.39 -0.64
N VAL A 54 -1.26 9.22 -0.87
CA VAL A 54 -0.12 8.90 -1.74
C VAL A 54 1.13 8.78 -0.87
N PHE A 55 1.83 7.65 -0.99
CA PHE A 55 3.08 7.42 -0.28
C PHE A 55 4.25 7.59 -1.23
N LEU A 56 5.24 8.37 -0.78
CA LEU A 56 6.39 8.79 -1.58
C LEU A 56 7.68 8.20 -1.02
N THR A 57 8.60 7.85 -1.91
CA THR A 57 9.99 7.61 -1.53
C THR A 57 10.69 8.93 -1.18
N ASP A 58 11.91 8.83 -0.65
CA ASP A 58 12.76 10.00 -0.39
C ASP A 58 13.09 10.79 -1.68
N ALA A 59 12.97 10.14 -2.84
CA ALA A 59 13.14 10.76 -4.16
C ALA A 59 11.84 11.39 -4.71
N ASN A 60 10.76 11.45 -3.91
CA ASN A 60 9.42 11.91 -4.28
C ASN A 60 8.73 11.08 -5.38
N GLU A 61 9.09 9.80 -5.52
CA GLU A 61 8.41 8.89 -6.43
C GLU A 61 7.28 8.15 -5.70
N ILE A 62 6.13 8.00 -6.36
CA ILE A 62 4.97 7.32 -5.76
C ILE A 62 5.21 5.82 -5.75
N TYR A 63 5.20 5.19 -4.57
CA TYR A 63 5.34 3.73 -4.46
C TYR A 63 4.05 3.02 -4.06
N LEU A 64 3.12 3.72 -3.42
CA LEU A 64 1.86 3.17 -2.96
C LEU A 64 0.76 4.22 -2.99
N VAL A 65 -0.43 3.82 -3.41
CA VAL A 65 -1.66 4.60 -3.29
C VAL A 65 -2.63 3.86 -2.39
N ARG A 66 -3.19 4.55 -1.40
CA ARG A 66 -4.28 4.05 -0.56
C ARG A 66 -5.56 4.82 -0.91
N VAL A 67 -6.63 4.09 -1.19
CA VAL A 67 -7.96 4.66 -1.45
C VAL A 67 -8.92 4.16 -0.37
N ALA A 68 -9.40 5.05 0.49
CA ALA A 68 -10.40 4.74 1.49
C ALA A 68 -11.78 5.25 1.04
N LYS A 69 -12.76 4.35 1.00
CA LYS A 69 -14.12 4.64 0.53
C LYS A 69 -14.99 5.10 1.70
N PHE A 70 -15.32 6.38 1.73
CA PHE A 70 -16.29 6.95 2.66
C PHE A 70 -17.67 6.88 2.03
N ARG A 71 -18.50 5.96 2.54
CA ARG A 71 -19.85 5.71 2.04
C ARG A 71 -20.88 5.98 3.16
N PRO A 72 -22.05 6.56 2.83
CA PRO A 72 -23.15 6.65 3.77
C PRO A 72 -23.63 5.26 4.19
N ASN A 73 -23.95 5.10 5.47
CA ASN A 73 -24.63 3.92 5.99
C ASN A 73 -26.15 4.00 5.78
N SER A 74 -26.90 3.01 6.28
CA SER A 74 -28.38 2.98 6.19
C SER A 74 -29.09 4.19 6.81
N SER A 75 -28.40 4.97 7.64
CA SER A 75 -28.90 6.19 8.27
C SER A 75 -28.40 7.47 7.57
N ASN A 76 -27.83 7.35 6.35
CA ASN A 76 -27.18 8.42 5.59
C ASN A 76 -26.04 9.14 6.32
N ALA A 77 -25.46 8.50 7.34
CA ALA A 77 -24.28 9.01 8.01
C ALA A 77 -23.02 8.39 7.41
N VAL A 78 -21.97 9.18 7.22
CA VAL A 78 -20.65 8.68 6.84
C VAL A 78 -19.99 8.07 8.08
N GLY A 79 -19.41 6.87 7.94
CA GLY A 79 -18.71 6.15 9.02
C GLY A 79 -17.55 6.94 9.64
N ASN A 80 -17.00 6.41 10.74
CA ASN A 80 -16.11 7.14 11.65
C ASN A 80 -14.60 7.00 11.34
N TYR A 81 -14.21 7.00 10.07
CA TYR A 81 -12.80 6.89 9.63
C TYR A 81 -12.09 5.56 9.97
N SER A 82 -12.75 4.61 10.66
CA SER A 82 -12.15 3.34 11.08
C SER A 82 -12.74 2.08 10.41
N ASP A 83 -13.86 2.21 9.71
CA ASP A 83 -14.65 1.11 9.14
C ASP A 83 -14.71 1.12 7.61
N GLN A 84 -14.02 2.07 6.97
CA GLN A 84 -14.02 2.26 5.52
C GLN A 84 -13.37 1.06 4.83
N GLU A 85 -13.92 0.71 3.67
CA GLU A 85 -13.24 -0.20 2.77
C GLU A 85 -12.01 0.53 2.19
N VAL A 86 -10.84 -0.10 2.32
CA VAL A 86 -9.57 0.48 1.89
C VAL A 86 -8.95 -0.42 0.82
N THR A 87 -8.49 0.20 -0.26
CA THR A 87 -7.72 -0.45 -1.33
C THR A 87 -6.29 0.10 -1.34
N TYR A 88 -5.30 -0.78 -1.43
CA TYR A 88 -3.88 -0.44 -1.55
C TYR A 88 -3.38 -0.85 -2.94
N ILE A 89 -2.73 0.08 -3.64
CA ILE A 89 -2.30 -0.08 -5.03
C ILE A 89 -0.79 0.14 -5.09
N PRO A 90 0.02 -0.94 -5.11
CA PRO A 90 1.47 -0.84 -5.30
C PRO A 90 1.80 -0.32 -6.69
N MET A 91 2.69 0.67 -6.79
CA MET A 91 2.94 1.38 -8.06
C MET A 91 4.03 0.76 -8.95
N GLY A 92 4.51 -0.45 -8.65
CA GLY A 92 5.59 -1.10 -9.41
C GLY A 92 6.90 -0.32 -9.29
N MET A 93 7.73 -0.70 -8.32
CA MET A 93 8.99 -0.01 -8.04
C MET A 93 10.09 -1.03 -7.78
N ASN A 94 11.34 -0.65 -8.07
CA ASN A 94 12.49 -1.49 -7.74
C ASN A 94 12.57 -1.67 -6.20
N PRO A 95 12.59 -2.91 -5.68
CA PRO A 95 12.73 -3.17 -4.25
C PRO A 95 13.94 -2.46 -3.62
N ALA A 96 15.04 -2.28 -4.35
CA ALA A 96 16.22 -1.60 -3.85
C ALA A 96 15.92 -0.15 -3.39
N GLU A 97 14.95 0.52 -4.03
CA GLU A 97 14.53 1.89 -3.70
C GLU A 97 13.58 1.93 -2.48
N LEU A 98 12.91 0.82 -2.19
CA LEU A 98 11.98 0.70 -1.07
C LEU A 98 12.66 0.26 0.24
N LEU A 99 13.80 -0.40 0.15
CA LEU A 99 14.46 -1.05 1.27
C LEU A 99 15.42 -0.11 2.03
N SER A 100 14.87 0.70 2.93
CA SER A 100 15.66 1.46 3.93
C SER A 100 16.34 0.53 4.94
N SER A 101 17.22 1.06 5.79
CA SER A 101 17.82 0.29 6.90
C SER A 101 16.77 -0.26 7.86
N ALA A 102 15.76 0.53 8.20
CA ALA A 102 14.63 0.11 9.04
C ALA A 102 13.81 -1.00 8.37
N THR A 103 13.50 -0.84 7.08
CA THR A 103 12.74 -1.82 6.30
C THR A 103 13.48 -3.15 6.18
N ARG A 104 14.81 -3.13 5.98
CA ARG A 104 15.64 -4.35 5.96
C ARG A 104 15.68 -5.06 7.32
N LYS A 105 15.75 -4.31 8.41
CA LYS A 105 15.69 -4.87 9.77
C LYS A 105 14.35 -5.56 10.01
N LEU A 106 13.26 -4.94 9.62
CA LEU A 106 11.93 -5.53 9.75
C LEU A 106 11.76 -6.77 8.86
N TRP A 107 12.31 -6.76 7.65
CA TRP A 107 12.33 -7.93 6.78
C TRP A 107 13.03 -9.12 7.43
N GLN A 108 14.21 -8.94 8.04
CA GLN A 108 14.94 -10.02 8.69
C GLN A 108 14.08 -10.72 9.76
N ILE A 109 13.38 -9.93 10.58
CA ILE A 109 12.49 -10.44 11.63
C ILE A 109 11.34 -11.24 11.00
N VAL A 110 10.61 -10.67 10.05
CA VAL A 110 9.46 -11.33 9.41
C VAL A 110 9.89 -12.59 8.67
N ARG A 111 11.05 -12.57 8.00
CA ARG A 111 11.63 -13.71 7.29
C ARG A 111 11.97 -14.87 8.22
N GLU A 112 12.58 -14.58 9.37
CA GLU A 112 12.93 -15.59 10.37
C GLU A 112 11.68 -16.21 11.01
N MET A 113 10.68 -15.38 11.30
CA MET A 113 9.41 -15.84 11.88
C MET A 113 8.52 -16.56 10.86
N LYS A 114 8.74 -16.33 9.56
CA LYS A 114 7.92 -16.77 8.41
C LYS A 114 6.51 -16.20 8.39
N ARG A 115 5.84 -16.17 9.54
CA ARG A 115 4.52 -15.57 9.74
C ARG A 115 4.43 -14.99 11.15
N VAL A 116 3.90 -13.78 11.27
CA VAL A 116 3.77 -13.04 12.54
C VAL A 116 2.51 -12.18 12.52
N ASN A 117 1.85 -12.00 13.65
CA ASN A 117 0.76 -11.02 13.76
C ASN A 117 1.29 -9.65 14.19
N TRP A 118 0.50 -8.59 13.99
CA TRP A 118 0.94 -7.23 14.35
C TRP A 118 1.38 -7.10 15.81
N HIS A 119 0.67 -7.72 16.74
CA HIS A 119 0.97 -7.59 18.17
C HIS A 119 2.32 -8.21 18.51
N GLU A 120 2.55 -9.44 18.08
CA GLU A 120 3.82 -10.16 18.25
C GLU A 120 4.99 -9.42 17.60
N LEU A 121 4.76 -8.81 16.43
CA LEU A 121 5.77 -8.03 15.73
C LEU A 121 6.13 -6.76 16.53
N ASN A 122 5.13 -6.02 17.00
CA ASN A 122 5.31 -4.76 17.72
C ASN A 122 5.96 -4.95 19.10
N GLU A 123 5.84 -6.14 19.69
CA GLU A 123 6.47 -6.50 20.97
C GLU A 123 7.91 -7.01 20.82
N ARG A 124 8.43 -7.12 19.59
CA ARG A 124 9.78 -7.64 19.36
C ARG A 124 10.85 -6.72 19.97
N PRO A 125 11.77 -7.25 20.80
CA PRO A 125 12.83 -6.45 21.41
C PRO A 125 13.73 -5.78 20.37
N GLU A 126 13.87 -6.39 19.18
CA GLU A 126 14.68 -5.85 18.10
C GLU A 126 14.14 -4.51 17.58
N ILE A 127 12.83 -4.27 17.62
CA ILE A 127 12.21 -3.01 17.17
C ILE A 127 11.58 -2.23 18.33
N SER A 128 11.86 -2.64 19.57
CA SER A 128 11.43 -1.91 20.77
C SER A 128 11.95 -0.47 20.70
N GLY A 129 11.01 0.49 20.69
CA GLY A 129 11.28 1.92 20.55
C GLY A 129 11.11 2.48 19.13
N MET A 130 10.86 1.66 18.12
CA MET A 130 10.44 2.15 16.80
C MET A 130 8.98 2.62 16.87
N PRO A 131 8.64 3.83 16.39
CA PRO A 131 7.25 4.28 16.30
C PRO A 131 6.40 3.30 15.47
N GLU A 132 5.16 3.07 15.89
CA GLU A 132 4.24 2.19 15.14
C GLU A 132 4.03 2.65 13.68
N ALA A 133 4.08 3.95 13.44
CA ALA A 133 3.98 4.52 12.09
C ALA A 133 5.16 4.07 11.20
N ASP A 134 6.37 4.02 11.73
CA ASP A 134 7.58 3.62 10.99
C ASP A 134 7.59 2.11 10.70
N ILE A 135 7.06 1.31 11.64
CA ILE A 135 6.85 -0.14 11.46
C ILE A 135 5.82 -0.36 10.34
N GLU A 136 4.68 0.35 10.41
CA GLU A 136 3.64 0.29 9.40
C GLU A 136 4.15 0.69 8.01
N GLU A 137 4.85 1.83 7.91
CA GLU A 137 5.44 2.29 6.66
C GLU A 137 6.43 1.26 6.10
N SER A 138 7.29 0.69 6.96
CA SER A 138 8.22 -0.36 6.56
C SER A 138 7.52 -1.61 6.06
N LEU A 139 6.42 -2.04 6.69
CA LEU A 139 5.60 -3.15 6.18
C LEU A 139 4.97 -2.83 4.83
N MET A 140 4.51 -1.58 4.62
CA MET A 140 3.96 -1.15 3.33
C MET A 140 5.02 -1.20 2.22
N ARG A 141 6.25 -0.76 2.52
CA ARG A 141 7.39 -0.85 1.60
C ARG A 141 7.72 -2.30 1.26
N LEU A 142 7.74 -3.21 2.24
CA LEU A 142 7.94 -4.65 2.01
C LEU A 142 6.82 -5.30 1.20
N PHE A 143 5.57 -4.90 1.46
CA PHE A 143 4.40 -5.35 0.70
C PHE A 143 4.52 -4.92 -0.76
N CYS A 144 4.88 -3.65 -1.02
CA CYS A 144 5.10 -3.15 -2.37
C CYS A 144 6.28 -3.82 -3.08
N ALA A 145 7.33 -4.17 -2.35
CA ALA A 145 8.46 -4.95 -2.83
C ALA A 145 8.14 -6.45 -3.05
N ARG A 146 6.90 -6.88 -2.77
CA ARG A 146 6.44 -8.29 -2.84
C ARG A 146 7.21 -9.25 -1.93
N MET A 147 7.84 -8.73 -0.88
CA MET A 147 8.61 -9.52 0.09
C MET A 147 7.73 -10.06 1.22
N VAL A 148 6.58 -9.41 1.47
CA VAL A 148 5.59 -9.88 2.45
C VAL A 148 4.19 -9.87 1.86
N ARG A 149 3.35 -10.76 2.36
CA ARG A 149 1.89 -10.69 2.25
C ARG A 149 1.33 -10.20 3.57
N ILE A 150 0.34 -9.31 3.51
CA ILE A 150 -0.38 -8.82 4.69
C ILE A 150 -1.84 -9.21 4.56
N ASP A 151 -2.27 -10.20 5.34
CA ASP A 151 -3.67 -10.60 5.41
C ASP A 151 -4.47 -9.52 6.15
N GLN A 152 -5.70 -9.28 5.68
CA GLN A 152 -6.59 -8.23 6.19
C GLN A 152 -6.02 -6.80 6.10
N LEU A 153 -5.13 -6.56 5.13
CA LEU A 153 -4.70 -5.21 4.77
C LEU A 153 -5.91 -4.31 4.52
N GLY A 154 -5.90 -3.09 5.06
CA GLY A 154 -7.04 -2.17 5.04
C GLY A 154 -8.05 -2.34 6.17
N ARG A 155 -7.87 -3.34 7.04
CA ARG A 155 -8.52 -3.39 8.36
C ARG A 155 -7.57 -2.85 9.43
N SER A 156 -8.07 -2.73 10.66
CA SER A 156 -7.24 -2.37 11.82
C SER A 156 -6.00 -3.26 11.92
N LYS A 157 -4.85 -2.64 12.21
CA LYS A 157 -3.53 -3.30 12.29
C LYS A 157 -3.52 -4.48 13.25
N THR A 158 -4.32 -4.43 14.30
CA THR A 158 -4.46 -5.54 15.27
C THR A 158 -4.96 -6.84 14.64
N LYS A 159 -5.53 -6.78 13.43
CA LYS A 159 -6.00 -7.95 12.68
C LYS A 159 -5.01 -8.43 11.61
N TRP A 160 -3.89 -7.74 11.42
CA TRP A 160 -2.94 -8.07 10.37
C TRP A 160 -2.16 -9.34 10.71
N SER A 161 -2.04 -10.21 9.72
CA SER A 161 -1.09 -11.32 9.73
C SER A 161 -0.11 -11.11 8.59
N ILE A 162 1.17 -11.01 8.93
CA ILE A 162 2.27 -10.73 8.01
C ILE A 162 3.00 -12.03 7.73
N GLU A 163 3.13 -12.39 6.46
CA GLU A 163 3.81 -13.60 6.01
C GLU A 163 4.95 -13.24 5.06
N ALA A 164 6.13 -13.82 5.29
CA ALA A 164 7.26 -13.69 4.40
C ALA A 164 7.00 -14.45 3.08
N MET A 165 7.21 -13.77 1.95
CA MET A 165 7.17 -14.40 0.64
C MET A 165 8.54 -15.01 0.34
N ALA A 166 8.59 -16.12 -0.41
CA ALA A 166 9.85 -16.69 -0.86
C ALA A 166 10.63 -15.67 -1.70
N ASP A 167 11.95 -15.64 -1.56
CA ASP A 167 12.82 -14.73 -2.30
C ASP A 167 12.49 -14.83 -3.80
N VAL A 168 12.05 -13.72 -4.40
CA VAL A 168 11.93 -13.62 -5.84
C VAL A 168 13.36 -13.51 -6.37
N ASN A 169 13.90 -14.66 -6.80
CA ASN A 169 15.21 -14.76 -7.46
C ASN A 169 15.32 -13.82 -8.67
#